data_AF-A0A942U3X6-F1
#
_entry.id   AF-A0A942U3X6-F1
#
_cell.length_a   1.000
_cell.length_b   1.000
_cell.length_c   1.000
_cell.angle_alpha   90.00
_cell.angle_beta   90.00
_cell.angle_gamma   90.00
#
_symmetry.space_group_name_H-M   'P 1'
#
loop_
_entity.id
_entity.type
_entity.pdbx_description
1 polymer ?
#
loop_
_entity_poly.entity_id
_entity_poly.type
_entity_poly.pdbx_seq_one_letter_code
_entity_poly.pdbx_strand_id
1 'polypeptide(L)'
;MDNPKFWSHSGKDLNDDYRKKILQLEKEVSFGLWVQVLGQIIELKGLSELYYLEKDSNKIGEQQILTGVWTRTIGQILEAISVSKQIGETDLEKLIQDQKVAITGDLLVSIGSAIEVIGGINVLEEETVSPPGIVP
;
A
#
# COMPACT_ATOMS: atom_id res chain seq x y z
N MET A 1 38.20 -39.61 -33.72
CA MET A 1 38.46 -39.19 -32.33
C MET A 1 37.35 -38.22 -31.96
N ASP A 2 36.28 -38.76 -31.37
CA ASP A 2 35.13 -37.97 -30.97
C ASP A 2 35.44 -37.28 -29.65
N ASN A 3 35.32 -35.96 -29.63
CA ASN A 3 35.35 -35.18 -28.40
C ASN A 3 33.95 -34.59 -28.19
N PRO A 4 33.10 -35.14 -27.29
CA PRO A 4 31.86 -34.49 -26.96
C PRO A 4 32.19 -33.29 -26.06
N LYS A 5 32.08 -32.08 -26.60
CA LYS A 5 32.02 -30.86 -25.78
C LYS A 5 30.77 -30.93 -24.91
N PHE A 6 30.98 -31.41 -23.69
CA PHE A 6 29.99 -31.52 -22.64
C PHE A 6 29.47 -30.11 -22.28
N TRP A 7 28.16 -30.04 -22.10
CA TRP A 7 27.37 -28.82 -21.99
C TRP A 7 27.70 -28.03 -20.71
N SER A 8 28.14 -26.78 -20.87
CA SER A 8 28.21 -25.79 -19.77
C SER A 8 27.26 -24.59 -19.96
N HIS A 9 26.41 -24.60 -20.98
CA HIS A 9 25.47 -23.50 -21.26
C HIS A 9 24.20 -23.56 -20.37
N SER A 10 23.71 -24.77 -20.06
CA SER A 10 22.43 -24.97 -19.35
C SER A 10 22.36 -24.33 -17.96
N GLY A 11 23.47 -24.21 -17.21
CA GLY A 11 23.45 -23.67 -15.85
C GLY A 11 23.42 -22.15 -15.76
N LYS A 12 23.96 -21.44 -16.77
CA LYS A 12 23.91 -19.97 -16.85
C LYS A 12 22.52 -19.49 -17.27
N ASP A 13 21.94 -20.14 -18.28
CA ASP A 13 20.64 -19.79 -18.82
C ASP A 13 19.52 -19.95 -17.77
N LEU A 14 19.58 -20.99 -16.92
CA LEU A 14 18.63 -21.22 -15.82
C LEU A 14 18.70 -20.13 -14.74
N ASN A 15 19.90 -19.65 -14.39
CA ASN A 15 20.08 -18.60 -13.39
C ASN A 15 19.60 -17.24 -13.92
N ASP A 16 19.84 -16.96 -15.20
CA ASP A 16 19.38 -15.73 -15.84
C ASP A 16 17.85 -15.68 -15.97
N ASP A 17 17.21 -16.78 -16.34
CA ASP A 17 15.75 -16.84 -16.42
C ASP A 17 15.08 -16.76 -15.04
N TYR A 18 15.68 -17.37 -14.02
CA TYR A 18 15.23 -17.23 -12.64
C TYR A 18 15.29 -15.77 -12.15
N ARG A 19 16.41 -15.08 -12.39
CA ARG A 19 16.58 -13.66 -12.03
C ARG A 19 15.62 -12.74 -12.77
N LYS A 20 15.41 -12.98 -14.08
CA LYS A 20 14.40 -12.25 -14.86
C LYS A 20 13.01 -12.44 -14.27
N LYS A 21 12.68 -13.66 -13.82
CA LYS A 21 11.38 -13.95 -13.22
C LYS A 21 11.18 -13.22 -11.89
N ILE A 22 12.19 -13.18 -11.01
CA ILE A 22 12.14 -12.37 -9.78
C ILE A 22 11.89 -10.91 -10.12
N LEU A 23 12.69 -10.32 -11.00
CA LEU A 23 12.55 -8.92 -11.37
C LEU A 23 11.17 -8.61 -11.99
N GLN A 24 10.59 -9.55 -12.74
CA GLN A 24 9.24 -9.42 -13.27
C GLN A 24 8.21 -9.37 -12.13
N LEU A 25 8.32 -10.25 -11.14
CA LEU A 25 7.40 -10.30 -9.99
C LEU A 25 7.55 -9.07 -9.08
N GLU A 26 8.76 -8.58 -8.85
CA GLU A 26 8.98 -7.34 -8.09
C GLU A 26 8.31 -6.13 -8.75
N LYS A 27 8.37 -6.04 -10.09
CA LYS A 27 7.64 -5.02 -10.86
C LYS A 27 6.13 -5.18 -10.74
N GLU A 28 5.63 -6.42 -10.73
CA GLU A 28 4.21 -6.71 -10.55
C GLU A 28 3.73 -6.29 -9.16
N VAL A 29 4.51 -6.56 -8.11
CA VAL A 29 4.25 -6.09 -6.74
C VAL A 29 4.20 -4.57 -6.67
N SER A 30 5.23 -3.88 -7.18
CA SER A 30 5.26 -2.41 -7.23
C SER A 30 4.06 -1.83 -7.98
N PHE A 31 3.67 -2.43 -9.11
CA PHE A 31 2.46 -2.04 -9.83
C PHE A 31 1.21 -2.21 -8.97
N GLY A 32 1.07 -3.33 -8.28
CA GLY A 32 -0.04 -3.58 -7.34
C GLY A 32 -0.13 -2.52 -6.24
N LEU A 33 1.01 -2.12 -5.66
CA LEU A 33 1.06 -1.06 -4.64
C LEU A 33 0.59 0.29 -5.20
N TRP A 34 0.96 0.64 -6.43
CA TRP A 34 0.47 1.86 -7.07
C TRP A 34 -1.03 1.80 -7.38
N VAL A 35 -1.56 0.63 -7.76
CA VAL A 35 -3.01 0.43 -7.89
C VAL A 35 -3.72 0.65 -6.55
N GLN A 36 -3.15 0.16 -5.45
CA GLN A 36 -3.67 0.40 -4.10
C GLN A 36 -3.67 1.89 -3.73
N VAL A 37 -2.59 2.63 -4.03
CA VAL A 37 -2.54 4.10 -3.86
C VAL A 37 -3.68 4.77 -4.62
N LEU A 38 -3.93 4.40 -5.87
CA LEU A 38 -5.02 4.98 -6.66
C LEU A 38 -6.39 4.71 -6.04
N GLY A 39 -6.62 3.48 -5.57
CA GLY A 39 -7.85 3.12 -4.85
C GLY A 39 -8.07 3.98 -3.61
N GLN A 40 -7.02 4.17 -2.80
CA GLN A 40 -7.07 5.01 -1.60
C GLN A 40 -7.32 6.49 -1.91
N ILE A 41 -6.76 7.03 -2.99
CA ILE A 41 -7.04 8.42 -3.40
C ILE A 41 -8.51 8.60 -3.79
N ILE A 42 -9.09 7.62 -4.49
CA ILE A 42 -10.52 7.65 -4.87
C ILE A 42 -11.40 7.61 -3.62
N GLU A 43 -11.10 6.70 -2.70
CA GLU A 43 -11.78 6.57 -1.40
C GLU A 43 -11.68 7.85 -0.59
N LEU A 44 -10.47 8.40 -0.43
CA LEU A 44 -10.21 9.63 0.31
C LEU A 44 -11.00 10.81 -0.24
N LYS A 45 -11.06 10.95 -1.57
CA LYS A 45 -11.86 11.99 -2.23
C LYS A 45 -13.35 11.80 -1.90
N GLY A 46 -13.87 10.58 -2.06
CA GLY A 46 -15.27 10.26 -1.79
C GLY A 46 -15.67 10.56 -0.35
N LEU A 47 -14.88 10.09 0.62
CA LEU A 47 -15.11 10.33 2.05
C LEU A 47 -14.98 11.81 2.41
N SER A 48 -14.04 12.53 1.80
CA SER A 48 -13.93 13.99 2.01
C SER A 48 -15.19 14.71 1.55
N GLU A 49 -15.70 14.39 0.36
CA GLU A 49 -16.93 14.98 -0.18
C GLU A 49 -18.16 14.63 0.68
N LEU A 50 -18.28 13.36 1.11
CA LEU A 50 -19.34 12.93 2.02
C LEU A 50 -19.29 13.67 3.37
N TYR A 51 -18.12 13.78 3.98
CA TYR A 51 -17.92 14.51 5.25
C TYR A 51 -18.37 15.98 5.17
N TYR A 52 -18.12 16.65 4.03
CA TYR A 52 -18.57 18.01 3.80
C TYR A 52 -20.09 18.13 3.57
N LEU A 53 -20.71 17.09 3.00
CA LEU A 53 -22.16 17.06 2.77
C LEU A 53 -22.94 16.63 4.03
N GLU A 54 -22.29 15.97 4.99
CA GLU A 54 -22.90 15.56 6.25
C GLU A 54 -23.49 16.77 6.98
N LYS A 55 -24.72 16.63 7.47
CA LYS A 55 -25.46 17.70 8.15
C LYS A 55 -25.58 17.46 9.64
N ASP A 56 -25.21 16.28 10.12
CA ASP A 56 -25.15 16.03 11.55
C ASP A 56 -24.18 17.00 12.23
N SER A 57 -24.56 17.42 13.42
CA SER A 57 -23.77 18.24 14.33
C SER A 57 -22.68 17.44 15.03
N ASN A 58 -22.88 16.13 15.23
CA ASN A 58 -21.85 15.22 15.71
C ASN A 58 -21.22 14.51 14.51
N LYS A 59 -19.90 14.62 14.36
CA LYS A 59 -19.16 14.06 13.23
C LYS A 59 -17.84 13.43 13.66
N ILE A 60 -17.76 12.98 14.91
CA ILE A 60 -16.48 12.60 15.51
C ILE A 60 -15.97 11.32 14.85
N GLY A 61 -16.86 10.35 14.67
CA GLY A 61 -16.57 9.10 13.97
C GLY A 61 -16.12 9.32 12.52
N GLU A 62 -16.84 10.13 11.75
CA GLU A 62 -16.53 10.44 10.35
C GLU A 62 -15.20 11.20 10.23
N GLN A 63 -14.94 12.15 11.13
CA GLN A 63 -13.67 12.85 11.18
C GLN A 63 -12.51 11.90 11.46
N GLN A 64 -12.71 10.92 12.33
CA GLN A 64 -11.71 9.89 12.62
C GLN A 64 -11.50 8.96 11.42
N ILE A 65 -12.56 8.48 10.77
CA ILE A 65 -12.47 7.70 9.52
C ILE A 65 -11.64 8.46 8.50
N LEU A 66 -11.97 9.74 8.22
CA LEU A 66 -11.24 10.54 7.25
C LEU A 66 -9.77 10.74 7.63
N THR A 67 -9.48 10.93 8.93
CA THR A 67 -8.10 11.04 9.45
C THR A 67 -7.32 9.73 9.25
N GLY A 68 -7.97 8.60 9.49
CA GLY A 68 -7.39 7.28 9.31
C GLY A 68 -7.06 7.01 7.83
N VAL A 69 -7.99 7.29 6.92
CA VAL A 69 -7.78 7.15 5.46
C VAL A 69 -6.66 8.05 4.96
N TRP A 70 -6.55 9.30 5.43
CA TRP A 70 -5.42 10.18 5.13
C TRP A 70 -4.08 9.56 5.58
N THR A 71 -4.03 9.07 6.81
CA THR A 71 -2.82 8.46 7.40
C THR A 71 -2.41 7.23 6.60
N ARG A 72 -3.37 6.37 6.26
CA ARG A 72 -3.16 5.18 5.44
C ARG A 72 -2.68 5.53 4.03
N THR A 73 -3.27 6.54 3.39
CA THR A 73 -2.86 7.00 2.06
C THR A 73 -1.41 7.48 2.03
N ILE A 74 -0.98 8.23 3.05
CA ILE A 74 0.41 8.66 3.18
C ILE A 74 1.33 7.45 3.32
N GLY A 75 0.98 6.50 4.21
CA GLY A 75 1.74 5.28 4.41
C GLY A 75 1.92 4.46 3.12
N GLN A 76 0.83 4.27 2.37
CA GLN A 76 0.84 3.53 1.12
C GLN A 76 1.70 4.18 0.04
N ILE A 77 1.68 5.51 -0.05
CA ILE A 77 2.52 6.25 -1.00
C ILE A 77 4.01 6.03 -0.66
N LEU A 78 4.38 6.09 0.63
CA LEU A 78 5.75 5.83 1.06
C LEU A 78 6.20 4.41 0.73
N GLU A 79 5.35 3.41 0.99
CA GLU A 79 5.59 2.01 0.64
C GLU A 79 5.79 1.85 -0.87
N ALA A 80 4.85 2.35 -1.69
CA ALA A 80 4.90 2.23 -3.14
C ALA A 80 6.16 2.89 -3.74
N ILE A 81 6.53 4.09 -3.27
CA ILE A 81 7.76 4.77 -3.71
C ILE A 81 8.99 3.97 -3.30
N SER A 82 9.06 3.50 -2.05
CA SER A 82 10.21 2.75 -1.55
C SER A 82 10.40 1.43 -2.30
N VAL A 83 9.35 0.62 -2.43
CA VAL A 83 9.41 -0.66 -3.14
C VAL A 83 9.80 -0.44 -4.61
N SER A 84 9.32 0.63 -5.25
CA SER A 84 9.72 0.97 -6.62
C SER A 84 11.22 1.26 -6.74
N LYS A 85 11.85 1.88 -5.72
CA LYS A 85 13.30 2.16 -5.73
C LYS A 85 14.16 0.92 -5.51
N GLN A 86 13.64 -0.07 -4.80
CA GLN A 86 14.36 -1.32 -4.53
C GLN A 86 14.49 -2.20 -5.78
N ILE A 87 13.61 -2.04 -6.79
CA ILE A 87 13.61 -2.84 -8.02
C ILE A 87 14.93 -2.68 -8.78
N GLY A 88 15.72 -3.75 -8.81
CA GLY A 88 17.00 -3.79 -9.51
C GLY A 88 18.12 -2.99 -8.85
N GLU A 89 17.92 -2.48 -7.62
CA GLU A 89 19.00 -1.89 -6.83
C GLU A 89 19.96 -3.00 -6.35
N THR A 90 21.25 -2.69 -6.36
CA THR A 90 22.32 -3.63 -5.99
C THR A 90 23.17 -3.13 -4.81
N ASP A 91 23.02 -1.86 -4.45
CA ASP A 91 23.62 -1.25 -3.28
C ASP A 91 22.83 -1.65 -2.02
N LEU A 92 23.47 -2.44 -1.16
CA LEU A 92 22.89 -2.93 0.08
C LEU A 92 22.48 -1.81 1.04
N GLU A 93 23.25 -0.73 1.12
CA GLU A 93 22.92 0.38 2.02
C GLU A 93 21.64 1.06 1.58
N LYS A 94 21.50 1.34 0.27
CA LYS A 94 20.27 1.90 -0.29
C LYS A 94 19.07 0.97 -0.11
N LEU A 95 19.22 -0.32 -0.39
CA LEU A 95 18.17 -1.32 -0.18
C LEU A 95 17.65 -1.29 1.27
N ILE A 96 18.55 -1.27 2.25
CA ILE A 96 18.18 -1.22 3.68
C ILE A 96 17.47 0.09 4.02
N GLN A 97 17.94 1.23 3.48
CA GLN A 97 17.30 2.52 3.73
C GLN A 97 15.90 2.59 3.14
N ASP A 98 15.72 2.16 1.89
CA ASP A 98 14.40 2.11 1.27
C ASP A 98 13.49 1.14 2.03
N GLN A 99 13.97 -0.05 2.42
CA GLN A 99 13.16 -0.99 3.21
C GLN A 99 12.67 -0.39 4.54
N LYS A 100 13.49 0.42 5.23
CA LYS A 100 13.04 1.14 6.44
C LYS A 100 11.92 2.14 6.14
N VAL A 101 11.97 2.81 4.98
CA VAL A 101 10.89 3.71 4.54
C VAL A 101 9.62 2.92 4.24
N ALA A 102 9.72 1.76 3.60
CA ALA A 102 8.57 0.88 3.35
C ALA A 102 7.92 0.44 4.67
N ILE A 103 8.71 -0.05 5.63
CA ILE A 103 8.23 -0.43 6.97
C ILE A 103 7.58 0.75 7.70
N THR A 104 8.11 1.96 7.54
CA THR A 104 7.49 3.17 8.11
C THR A 104 6.15 3.47 7.43
N GLY A 105 6.06 3.26 6.12
CA GLY A 105 4.81 3.32 5.36
C GLY A 105 3.77 2.33 5.89
N ASP A 106 4.15 1.06 6.05
CA ASP A 106 3.29 -0.01 6.59
C ASP A 106 2.78 0.32 8.01
N LEU A 107 3.64 0.91 8.84
CA LEU A 107 3.25 1.36 10.19
C LEU A 107 2.17 2.44 10.11
N LEU A 108 2.31 3.43 9.21
CA LEU A 108 1.28 4.44 9.01
C LEU A 108 -0.02 3.84 8.47
N VAL A 109 0.05 2.89 7.54
CA VAL A 109 -1.13 2.14 7.05
C VAL A 109 -1.86 1.44 8.20
N SER A 110 -1.11 0.78 9.09
CA SER A 110 -1.68 0.10 10.26
C SER A 110 -2.33 1.07 11.24
N ILE A 111 -1.66 2.18 11.57
CA ILE A 111 -2.20 3.22 12.45
C ILE A 111 -3.46 3.84 11.83
N GLY A 112 -3.43 4.18 10.55
CA GLY A 112 -4.58 4.72 9.83
C GLY A 112 -5.77 3.79 9.90
N SER A 113 -5.56 2.50 9.62
CA SER A 113 -6.61 1.47 9.70
C SER A 113 -7.19 1.34 11.12
N ALA A 114 -6.37 1.43 12.16
CA ALA A 114 -6.84 1.40 13.54
C ALA A 114 -7.71 2.63 13.89
N ILE A 115 -7.33 3.81 13.40
CA ILE A 115 -8.13 5.04 13.55
C ILE A 115 -9.46 4.90 12.81
N GLU A 116 -9.46 4.33 11.59
CA GLU A 116 -10.69 4.07 10.82
C GLU A 116 -11.65 3.15 11.59
N VAL A 117 -11.15 2.08 12.24
CA VAL A 117 -11.96 1.19 13.08
C VAL A 117 -12.57 1.93 14.27
N ILE A 118 -11.78 2.75 14.97
CA ILE A 118 -12.28 3.56 16.10
C ILE A 118 -13.36 4.54 15.61
N GLY A 119 -13.13 5.18 14.46
CA GLY A 119 -14.10 6.07 13.83
C GLY A 119 -15.39 5.36 13.48
N GLY A 120 -15.33 4.17 12.87
CA GLY A 120 -16.50 3.36 12.56
C GLY A 120 -17.29 2.93 13.79
N ILE A 121 -16.63 2.62 14.90
CA ILE A 121 -17.31 2.35 16.18
C ILE A 121 -18.05 3.60 16.67
N ASN A 122 -17.41 4.77 16.61
CA ASN A 122 -18.05 6.02 17.03
C ASN A 122 -19.25 6.38 16.14
N VAL A 123 -19.14 6.25 14.81
CA VAL A 123 -20.29 6.43 13.89
C VAL A 123 -21.47 5.57 14.33
N LEU A 124 -21.26 4.29 14.65
CA LEU A 124 -22.32 3.41 15.14
C LEU A 124 -22.97 3.87 16.45
N GLU A 125 -22.20 4.48 17.36
CA GLU A 125 -22.70 5.02 18.63
C GLU A 125 -23.48 6.33 18.41
N GLU A 126 -22.98 7.19 17.51
CA GLU A 126 -23.56 8.49 17.14
C GLU A 126 -24.92 8.31 16.44
N GLU A 127 -25.03 7.31 15.58
CA GLU A 127 -26.17 7.08 14.69
C GLU A 127 -27.20 6.10 15.26
N THR A 128 -27.21 5.88 16.58
CA THR A 128 -28.17 5.01 17.27
C THR A 128 -29.65 5.41 17.10
N VAL A 129 -29.94 6.55 16.45
CA VAL A 129 -31.30 7.10 16.24
C VAL A 129 -31.66 7.30 14.76
N SER A 130 -30.70 7.22 13.82
CA SER A 130 -30.88 7.46 12.37
C SER A 130 -29.90 6.62 11.54
N PRO A 131 -30.24 6.15 10.33
CA PRO A 131 -29.29 5.43 9.47
C PRO A 131 -28.05 6.28 9.11
N PRO A 132 -26.90 5.63 8.84
CA PRO A 132 -25.69 6.33 8.49
C PRO A 132 -25.77 7.22 7.27
N GLY A 133 -25.25 8.45 7.41
CA GLY A 133 -25.00 9.33 6.28
C GLY A 133 -23.77 8.89 5.47
N ILE A 134 -22.79 8.29 6.16
CA ILE A 134 -21.55 7.78 5.58
C ILE A 134 -21.47 6.27 5.82
N VAL A 135 -21.34 5.50 4.73
CA VAL A 135 -21.00 4.08 4.80
C VAL A 135 -19.50 3.96 4.51
N PRO A 136 -18.69 3.47 5.46
CA PRO A 136 -17.27 3.21 5.24
C PRO A 136 -17.04 2.08 4.23
#